data_AF-A0A4V0XGQ1-F1
#
_entry.id   AF-A0A4V0XGQ1-F1
#
_cell.length_a   1.000
_cell.length_b   1.000
_cell.length_c   1.000
_cell.angle_alpha   90.00
_cell.angle_beta   90.00
_cell.angle_gamma   90.00
#
_symmetry.space_group_name_H-M   'P 1'
#
loop_
_entity.id
_entity.type
_entity.pdbx_description
1 polymer ?
#
loop_
_entity_poly.entity_id
_entity_poly.type
_entity_poly.pdbx_seq_one_letter_code
_entity_poly.pdbx_strand_id
1 'polypeptide(L)'
;MPIKKENRDRYPPRTEWLNIRSRILKRANHHCEFCGVKNYTIRKNARMVLAVAHLDQKPENNHSSNLAALCQKCHLAHDQPFRMYHSRQTIFERRHSHTHDLFEYFK
;
A
#
# COMPACT_ATOMS: atom_id res chain seq x y z
N MET A 1 -6.73 -2.85 -1.01
CA MET A 1 -6.76 -4.17 -0.35
C MET A 1 -7.43 -3.99 0.99
N PRO A 2 -8.40 -4.84 1.38
CA PRO A 2 -8.94 -4.79 2.73
C PRO A 2 -7.83 -5.13 3.74
N ILE A 3 -7.66 -4.28 4.74
CA ILE A 3 -6.71 -4.50 5.84
C ILE A 3 -7.26 -5.65 6.69
N LYS A 4 -6.46 -6.70 6.92
CA LYS A 4 -6.82 -7.81 7.82
C LYS A 4 -7.19 -7.26 9.20
N LYS A 5 -8.15 -7.87 9.88
CA LYS A 5 -8.65 -7.36 11.17
C LYS A 5 -7.49 -7.24 12.18
N GLU A 6 -6.60 -8.22 12.18
CA GLU A 6 -5.41 -8.29 13.04
C GLU A 6 -4.40 -7.15 12.79
N ASN A 7 -4.43 -6.50 11.63
CA ASN A 7 -3.48 -5.45 11.27
C ASN A 7 -4.06 -4.04 11.40
N ARG A 8 -5.31 -3.88 11.86
CA ARG A 8 -5.97 -2.56 11.93
C ARG A 8 -5.24 -1.60 12.86
N ASP A 9 -4.70 -2.09 13.97
CA ASP A 9 -4.03 -1.28 14.99
C ASP A 9 -2.68 -0.71 14.52
N ARG A 10 -2.13 -1.25 13.43
CA ARG A 10 -0.89 -0.76 12.81
C ARG A 10 -1.10 0.54 12.03
N TYR A 11 -2.35 0.91 11.77
CA TYR A 11 -2.72 2.11 11.03
C TYR A 11 -3.29 3.15 11.98
N PRO A 12 -2.99 4.44 11.77
CA PRO A 12 -3.58 5.49 12.57
C PRO A 12 -5.11 5.53 12.39
N PRO A 13 -5.86 6.07 13.38
CA PRO A 13 -7.28 6.31 13.25
C PRO A 13 -7.61 7.10 11.99
N ARG A 14 -8.80 6.86 11.42
CA ARG A 14 -9.24 7.50 10.16
C ARG A 14 -9.12 9.02 10.20
N THR A 15 -9.45 9.65 11.32
CA THR A 15 -9.39 11.11 11.50
C THR A 15 -7.96 11.62 11.38
N GLU A 16 -7.01 10.96 12.01
CA GLU A 16 -5.58 11.28 11.91
C GLU A 16 -5.06 11.04 10.49
N TRP A 17 -5.44 9.92 9.87
CA TRP A 17 -5.05 9.63 8.49
C TRP A 17 -5.55 10.69 7.50
N LEU A 18 -6.76 11.22 7.69
CA LEU A 18 -7.28 12.31 6.86
C LEU A 18 -6.43 13.58 6.98
N ASN A 19 -5.94 13.89 8.19
CA ASN A 19 -5.05 15.03 8.42
C ASN A 19 -3.67 14.82 7.77
N ILE A 20 -3.07 13.64 7.95
CA ILE A 20 -1.82 13.25 7.30
C ILE A 20 -1.98 13.36 5.78
N ARG A 21 -3.05 12.78 5.23
CA ARG A 21 -3.34 12.82 3.80
C ARG A 21 -3.46 14.25 3.28
N SER A 22 -4.21 15.09 3.97
CA SER A 22 -4.38 16.51 3.59
C SER A 22 -3.03 17.23 3.56
N ARG A 23 -2.20 17.04 4.59
CA ARG A 23 -0.85 17.65 4.70
C ARG A 23 0.06 17.22 3.55
N ILE A 24 0.14 15.93 3.23
CA ILE A 24 1.01 15.41 2.17
C ILE A 24 0.53 15.87 0.79
N LEU A 25 -0.78 15.89 0.53
CA LEU A 25 -1.31 16.41 -0.74
C LEU A 25 -1.03 17.91 -0.92
N LYS A 26 -1.15 18.71 0.14
CA LYS A 26 -0.77 20.13 0.11
C LYS A 26 0.73 20.31 -0.15
N ARG A 27 1.59 19.53 0.53
CA ARG A 27 3.05 19.53 0.31
C ARG A 27 3.42 19.25 -1.14
N ALA A 28 2.77 18.26 -1.76
CA ALA A 28 3.00 17.90 -3.14
C ALA A 28 2.29 18.84 -4.15
N ASN A 29 1.71 19.94 -3.69
CA ASN A 29 0.91 20.87 -4.50
C ASN A 29 -0.17 20.17 -5.33
N HIS A 30 -0.77 19.09 -4.82
CA HIS A 30 -1.71 18.23 -5.55
C HIS A 30 -1.14 17.64 -6.86
N HIS A 31 0.16 17.38 -6.93
CA HIS A 31 0.81 16.66 -8.03
C HIS A 31 1.42 15.35 -7.51
N CYS A 32 1.52 14.35 -8.38
CA CYS A 32 2.23 13.13 -8.09
C CYS A 32 3.73 13.43 -7.93
N GLU A 33 4.35 13.00 -6.85
CA GLU A 33 5.77 13.28 -6.60
C GLU A 33 6.72 12.46 -7.48
N PHE A 34 6.24 11.39 -8.12
CA PHE A 34 7.06 10.57 -9.02
C PHE A 34 6.95 10.98 -10.49
N CYS A 35 5.78 11.44 -10.94
CA CYS A 35 5.55 11.73 -12.36
C CYS A 35 4.95 13.11 -12.65
N GLY A 36 4.70 13.92 -11.62
CA GLY A 36 4.19 15.28 -11.76
C GLY A 36 2.73 15.40 -12.21
N VAL A 37 1.98 14.30 -12.40
CA VAL A 37 0.58 14.41 -12.84
C VAL A 37 -0.29 15.09 -11.77
N LYS A 38 -1.12 16.04 -12.19
CA LYS A 38 -2.06 16.74 -11.32
C LYS A 38 -3.15 15.79 -10.79
N ASN A 39 -3.57 15.99 -9.55
CA ASN A 39 -4.69 15.28 -8.97
C ASN A 39 -5.99 15.59 -9.74
N TYR A 40 -6.83 14.58 -9.92
CA TYR A 40 -8.10 14.63 -10.64
C TYR A 40 -8.01 14.87 -12.14
N THR A 41 -6.82 14.79 -12.74
CA THR A 41 -6.69 14.75 -14.21
C THR A 41 -7.48 13.55 -14.76
N ILE A 42 -8.26 13.80 -15.81
CA ILE A 42 -9.01 12.76 -16.52
C ILE A 42 -8.15 12.26 -17.68
N ARG A 43 -7.95 10.94 -17.78
CA ARG A 43 -7.31 10.28 -18.92
C ARG A 43 -8.09 9.01 -19.26
N LYS A 44 -8.37 8.77 -20.54
CA LYS A 44 -9.11 7.58 -21.01
C LYS A 44 -10.40 7.33 -20.20
N ASN A 45 -11.18 8.39 -19.94
CA ASN A 45 -12.40 8.38 -19.12
C ASN A 45 -12.23 7.90 -17.66
N ALA A 46 -11.00 7.86 -17.13
CA ALA A 46 -10.70 7.57 -15.74
C ALA A 46 -10.13 8.80 -15.03
N ARG A 47 -10.61 9.05 -13.81
CA ARG A 47 -10.12 10.14 -12.94
C ARG A 47 -8.88 9.67 -12.17
N MET A 48 -7.75 10.33 -12.38
CA MET A 48 -6.53 10.07 -11.61
C MET A 48 -6.69 10.62 -10.19
N VAL A 49 -6.70 9.75 -9.19
CA VAL A 49 -6.74 10.15 -7.78
C VAL A 49 -5.36 9.91 -7.16
N LEU A 50 -4.85 10.92 -6.47
CA LEU A 50 -3.64 10.77 -5.65
C LEU A 50 -3.97 10.07 -4.33
N ALA A 51 -3.16 9.06 -4.01
CA ALA A 51 -3.11 8.39 -2.72
C ALA A 51 -1.77 8.73 -2.02
N VAL A 52 -1.75 8.57 -0.70
CA VAL A 52 -0.51 8.71 0.08
C VAL A 52 0.06 7.33 0.32
N ALA A 53 1.33 7.15 -0.05
CA ALA A 53 2.06 5.90 0.08
C ALA A 53 3.21 6.04 1.07
N HIS A 54 3.45 4.98 1.85
CA HIS A 54 4.65 4.81 2.65
C HIS A 54 5.80 4.34 1.76
N LEU A 55 6.92 5.06 1.75
CA LEU A 55 8.08 4.74 0.92
C LEU A 55 8.78 3.46 1.38
N ASP A 56 8.81 3.22 2.69
CA ASP A 56 9.38 2.03 3.32
C ASP A 56 8.41 0.85 3.46
N GLN A 57 7.17 0.98 2.98
CA GLN A 57 6.12 -0.05 3.10
C GLN A 57 5.74 -0.41 4.56
N LYS A 58 6.07 0.45 5.54
CA LYS A 58 5.71 0.27 6.96
C LYS A 58 4.55 1.21 7.36
N PRO A 59 3.35 0.67 7.65
CA PRO A 59 2.18 1.44 8.05
C PRO A 59 2.39 2.38 9.26
N GLU A 60 3.31 2.01 10.15
CA GLU A 60 3.59 2.70 11.40
C GLU A 60 4.41 3.98 11.18
N ASN A 61 5.20 4.03 10.10
CA ASN A 61 6.12 5.12 9.83
C ASN A 61 5.43 6.29 9.10
N ASN A 62 4.68 7.09 9.85
CA ASN A 62 3.91 8.22 9.34
C ASN A 62 4.69 9.56 9.27
N HIS A 63 6.03 9.49 9.32
CA HIS A 63 6.87 10.68 9.15
C HIS A 63 6.68 11.28 7.75
N SER A 64 6.61 12.61 7.65
CA SER A 64 6.32 13.29 6.38
C SER A 64 7.36 13.03 5.29
N SER A 65 8.60 12.73 5.66
CA SER A 65 9.68 12.34 4.75
C SER A 65 9.51 10.92 4.20
N ASN A 66 8.79 10.04 4.90
CA ASN A 66 8.51 8.67 4.48
C ASN A 66 7.20 8.56 3.68
N LEU A 67 6.45 9.65 3.55
CA LEU A 67 5.15 9.65 2.87
C LEU A 67 5.21 10.41 1.56
N ALA A 68 4.70 9.81 0.50
CA ALA A 68 4.63 10.42 -0.82
C ALA A 68 3.21 10.49 -1.39
N ALA A 69 2.89 11.58 -2.09
CA ALA A 69 1.65 11.69 -2.87
C ALA A 69 1.84 11.06 -4.24
N LEU A 70 1.22 9.91 -4.49
CA LEU A 70 1.38 9.14 -5.72
C LEU A 70 0.05 8.97 -6.46
N CYS A 71 0.10 9.05 -7.79
CA CYS A 71 -1.04 8.65 -8.62
C CYS A 71 -1.19 7.13 -8.61
N GLN A 72 -2.39 6.63 -8.94
CA GLN A 72 -2.69 5.19 -8.92
C GLN A 72 -1.65 4.35 -9.69
N LYS A 73 -1.16 4.81 -10.85
CA LYS A 73 -0.11 4.11 -11.61
C LYS A 73 1.21 4.01 -10.84
N CYS A 74 1.72 5.14 -10.35
CA CYS A 74 2.99 5.18 -9.63
C CYS A 74 2.91 4.42 -8.30
N HIS A 75 1.78 4.53 -7.60
CA HIS A 75 1.54 3.79 -6.37
C HIS A 75 1.55 2.28 -6.60
N LEU A 76 0.84 1.79 -7.63
CA LEU A 76 0.81 0.36 -7.94
C LEU A 76 2.17 -0.18 -8.38
N ALA A 77 2.97 0.64 -9.07
CA ALA A 77 4.33 0.27 -9.47
C ALA A 77 5.26 0.19 -8.25
N HIS A 78 5.17 1.15 -7.33
CA HIS A 78 5.92 1.14 -6.05
C HIS A 78 5.59 -0.09 -5.20
N ASP A 79 4.32 -0.48 -5.14
CA ASP A 79 3.88 -1.62 -4.33
C ASP A 79 4.12 -2.99 -5.01
N GLN A 80 4.46 -3.02 -6.30
CA GLN A 80 4.55 -4.25 -7.09
C GLN A 80 5.50 -5.29 -6.47
N PRO A 81 6.74 -4.94 -6.05
CA PRO A 81 7.68 -5.92 -5.48
C PRO A 81 7.14 -6.56 -4.19
N PHE A 82 6.58 -5.74 -3.30
CA PHE A 82 6.00 -6.19 -2.03
C PHE A 82 4.76 -7.08 -2.25
N ARG A 83 3.92 -6.71 -3.21
CA ARG A 83 2.78 -7.54 -3.64
C ARG A 83 3.22 -8.89 -4.20
N MET A 84 4.28 -8.94 -4.99
CA MET A 84 4.82 -10.19 -5.52
C MET A 84 5.36 -11.09 -4.41
N TYR A 85 6.11 -10.52 -3.45
CA TYR A 85 6.61 -11.25 -2.28
C TYR A 85 5.47 -11.87 -1.46
N HIS A 86 4.48 -11.06 -1.06
CA HIS A 86 3.35 -11.58 -0.28
C HIS A 86 2.46 -12.53 -1.07
N SER A 87 2.26 -12.30 -2.37
CA SER A 87 1.50 -13.23 -3.21
C SER A 87 2.15 -14.61 -3.21
N ARG A 88 3.49 -14.70 -3.29
CA ARG A 88 4.20 -15.98 -3.21
C ARG A 88 3.99 -16.66 -1.85
N GLN A 89 4.10 -15.91 -0.76
CA GLN A 89 3.85 -16.44 0.59
C GLN A 89 2.41 -16.95 0.74
N THR A 90 1.41 -16.15 0.36
CA THR A 90 0.01 -16.54 0.48
C THR A 90 -0.34 -17.74 -0.41
N ILE A 91 0.23 -17.83 -1.62
CA ILE A 91 0.04 -19.00 -2.48
C ILE A 91 0.68 -20.24 -1.85
N PHE A 92 1.90 -20.10 -1.30
CA PHE A 92 2.57 -21.18 -0.60
C PHE A 92 1.75 -21.66 0.61
N GLU A 93 1.34 -20.74 1.48
CA GLU A 93 0.50 -21.02 2.66
C GLU A 93 -0.81 -21.71 2.27
N ARG A 94 -1.51 -21.23 1.24
CA ARG A 94 -2.77 -21.87 0.76
C ARG A 94 -2.55 -23.25 0.16
N ARG A 95 -1.43 -23.49 -0.52
CA ARG A 95 -1.10 -24.82 -1.06
C ARG A 95 -0.77 -25.82 0.05
N HIS A 96 -0.14 -25.35 1.12
CA HIS A 96 0.29 -26.17 2.25
C HIS A 96 -0.66 -26.09 3.47
N SER A 97 -1.78 -25.37 3.37
CA SER A 97 -2.74 -25.24 4.48
C SER A 97 -3.45 -26.55 4.82
N HIS A 98 -3.44 -27.51 3.89
CA HIS A 98 -4.01 -28.84 4.06
C HIS A 98 -2.95 -29.95 4.17
N THR A 99 -1.66 -29.62 4.06
CA THR A 99 -0.57 -30.57 4.30
C THR A 99 -0.21 -30.53 5.79
N HIS A 100 -1.03 -31.18 6.62
CA HIS A 100 -0.65 -31.43 8.01
C HIS A 100 0.42 -32.54 8.14
N ASP A 101 0.60 -33.43 7.15
CA ASP A 101 1.44 -34.63 7.31
C ASP A 101 2.38 -34.91 6.12
N LEU A 102 3.51 -34.21 6.02
CA LEU A 102 4.68 -34.82 5.37
C LEU A 102 5.90 -34.92 6.30
N PHE A 103 5.80 -34.36 7.51
CA PHE A 103 6.85 -34.50 8.54
C PHE A 103 6.55 -35.58 9.59
N GLU A 104 5.39 -36.26 9.54
CA GLU A 104 5.16 -37.51 10.29
C GLU A 104 5.61 -38.78 9.52
N TYR A 105 6.19 -38.66 8.30
CA TYR A 105 6.60 -39.81 7.48
C TYR A 105 8.05 -40.28 7.72
N PHE A 106 8.80 -39.64 8.63
CA PHE A 106 10.17 -40.07 9.01
C PHE A 106 10.39 -40.01 10.53
N LYS A 107 9.73 -40.90 11.26
CA LYS A 107 10.14 -41.30 12.61
C LYS A 107 10.11 -42.81 12.74
#